data_AF-A0AAV7JZI0-F1
#
_entry.id   AF-A0AAV7JZI0-F1
#
_cell.length_a   1.000
_cell.length_b   1.000
_cell.length_c   1.000
_cell.angle_alpha   90.00
_cell.angle_beta   90.00
_cell.angle_gamma   90.00
#
_symmetry.space_group_name_H-M   'P 1'
#
loop_
_entity.id
_entity.type
_entity.pdbx_description
1 polymer ?
#
loop_
_entity_poly.entity_id
_entity_poly.type
_entity_poly.pdbx_seq_one_letter_code
_entity_poly.pdbx_strand_id
1 'polypeptide(L)'
;MTDKDVDELKAKLSRNRNNNPVEITYLSLHQFQTEQQYSREIQKFLRGRGLVICKKILLVQCERGSDNAKLITCARLKTVDELKDWSEMSRDSQKEIIIVFLILLNRETHGSKFASFCGGDWNTVHIDDIRSLDYTELPPISDLYGKPIWQLFEGYDEVPKTFEHISHSKRFNDCIQRAASRLEDIHFSGNRNIESENSIFRIRDLNLLLTKDKYSSKCLH
;
A
#
# COMPACT_ATOMS: atom_id res chain seq x y z
N MET A 1 2.22 -8.58 -2.44
CA MET A 1 2.91 -7.83 -1.36
C MET A 1 4.38 -8.21 -1.43
N THR A 2 5.29 -7.26 -1.28
CA THR A 2 6.75 -7.50 -1.31
C THR A 2 7.29 -7.70 0.11
N ASP A 3 8.49 -8.28 0.25
CA ASP A 3 9.13 -8.45 1.56
C ASP A 3 9.30 -7.12 2.31
N LYS A 4 9.57 -6.04 1.57
CA LYS A 4 9.62 -4.67 2.10
C LYS A 4 8.29 -4.23 2.72
N ASP A 5 7.17 -4.53 2.07
CA ASP A 5 5.84 -4.18 2.59
C ASP A 5 5.55 -4.93 3.91
N VAL A 6 5.99 -6.19 4.00
CA VAL A 6 5.86 -7.01 5.22
C VAL A 6 6.69 -6.43 6.36
N ASP A 7 7.91 -5.98 6.08
CA ASP A 7 8.78 -5.37 7.09
C ASP A 7 8.25 -4.02 7.57
N GLU A 8 7.67 -3.22 6.67
CA GLU A 8 6.99 -1.98 7.04
C GLU A 8 5.75 -2.24 7.90
N LEU A 9 4.96 -3.26 7.57
CA LEU A 9 3.81 -3.68 8.36
C LEU A 9 4.24 -4.15 9.77
N LYS A 10 5.30 -4.94 9.86
CA LYS A 10 5.91 -5.34 11.14
C LYS A 10 6.33 -4.11 11.95
N ALA A 11 6.99 -3.14 11.32
CA ALA A 11 7.42 -1.91 11.99
C ALA A 11 6.23 -1.08 12.50
N LYS A 12 5.13 -1.00 11.74
CA LYS A 12 3.91 -0.27 12.14
C LYS A 12 3.18 -0.96 13.29
N LEU A 13 3.07 -2.28 13.26
CA LEU A 13 2.38 -3.04 14.30
C LEU A 13 3.15 -3.05 15.63
N SER A 14 4.49 -3.10 15.59
CA SER A 14 5.34 -2.97 16.78
C SER A 14 5.31 -1.58 17.43
N ARG A 15 4.89 -0.54 16.71
CA ARG A 15 4.75 0.84 17.24
C ARG A 15 3.40 1.09 17.91
N ASN A 16 2.46 0.16 17.81
CA ASN A 16 1.11 0.36 18.34
C ASN A 16 1.13 0.31 19.88
N ARG A 17 0.48 1.29 20.52
CA ARG A 17 0.65 1.71 21.95
C ARG A 17 0.30 0.67 23.03
N ASN A 18 -0.19 -0.51 22.66
CA ASN A 18 -0.54 -1.56 23.61
C ASN A 18 0.64 -2.54 23.68
N ASN A 19 1.40 -2.49 24.76
CA ASN A 19 2.68 -3.16 25.09
C ASN A 19 2.80 -4.70 24.88
N ASN A 20 1.94 -5.33 24.08
CA ASN A 20 2.02 -6.77 23.81
C ASN A 20 2.87 -7.01 22.55
N PRO A 21 3.92 -7.84 22.63
CA PRO A 21 4.71 -8.20 21.46
C PRO A 21 3.84 -8.89 20.39
N VAL A 22 3.97 -8.44 19.14
CA VAL A 22 3.27 -9.03 17.98
C VAL A 22 4.29 -9.78 17.13
N GLU A 23 4.05 -11.07 16.89
CA GLU A 23 4.82 -11.90 15.99
C GLU A 23 4.07 -12.05 14.67
N ILE A 24 4.71 -11.70 13.54
CA ILE A 24 4.09 -11.75 12.22
C ILE A 24 4.87 -12.70 11.32
N THR A 25 4.17 -13.72 10.81
CA THR A 25 4.68 -14.65 9.81
C THR A 25 3.97 -14.42 8.49
N TYR A 26 4.73 -14.32 7.41
CA TYR A 26 4.21 -14.16 6.05
C TYR A 26 4.53 -15.40 5.23
N LEU A 27 3.53 -15.95 4.55
CA LEU A 27 3.64 -17.10 3.65
C LEU A 27 3.00 -16.77 2.31
N SER A 28 3.68 -17.08 1.20
CA SER A 28 3.07 -17.09 -0.13
C SER A 28 2.63 -18.52 -0.46
N LEU A 29 1.37 -18.73 -0.88
CA LEU A 29 0.90 -20.07 -1.24
C LEU A 29 1.69 -20.68 -2.40
N HIS A 30 2.21 -19.85 -3.30
CA HIS A 30 2.97 -20.28 -4.48
C HIS A 30 4.36 -20.85 -4.15
N GLN A 31 4.85 -20.68 -2.92
CA GLN A 31 6.13 -21.27 -2.50
C GLN A 31 6.00 -22.77 -2.14
N PHE A 32 4.78 -23.28 -2.01
CA PHE A 32 4.53 -24.66 -1.61
C PHE A 32 4.14 -25.51 -2.81
N GLN A 33 4.82 -26.64 -2.97
CA GLN A 33 4.47 -27.64 -3.98
C GLN A 33 3.53 -28.71 -3.42
N THR A 34 3.51 -28.91 -2.10
CA THR A 34 2.68 -29.92 -1.45
C THR A 34 1.97 -29.37 -0.22
N GLU A 35 0.82 -29.95 0.10
CA GLU A 35 0.08 -29.65 1.34
C GLU A 35 0.94 -29.90 2.59
N GLN A 36 1.81 -30.91 2.54
CA GLN A 36 2.70 -31.24 3.65
C GLN A 36 3.73 -30.13 3.92
N GLN A 37 4.26 -29.47 2.89
CA GLN A 37 5.15 -28.32 3.08
C GLN A 37 4.41 -27.16 3.74
N TYR A 38 3.17 -26.89 3.30
CA TYR A 38 2.33 -25.86 3.89
C TYR A 38 2.03 -26.14 5.37
N SER A 39 1.54 -27.35 5.67
CA SER A 39 1.24 -27.82 7.03
C SER A 39 2.43 -27.65 7.97
N ARG A 40 3.65 -28.00 7.54
CA ARG A 40 4.86 -27.81 8.36
C ARG A 40 5.11 -26.35 8.73
N GLU A 41 4.90 -25.41 7.81
CA GLU A 41 5.08 -23.97 8.11
C GLU A 41 3.99 -23.45 9.04
N ILE A 42 2.74 -23.91 8.90
CA ILE A 42 1.67 -23.59 9.85
C ILE A 42 2.00 -24.12 11.25
N GLN A 43 2.45 -25.37 11.36
CA GLN A 43 2.87 -25.96 12.63
C GLN A 43 4.04 -25.21 13.26
N LYS A 44 5.03 -24.77 12.46
CA LYS A 44 6.14 -23.94 12.94
C LYS A 44 5.65 -22.60 13.48
N PHE A 45 4.72 -21.93 12.80
CA PHE A 45 4.10 -20.70 13.27
C PHE A 45 3.37 -20.90 14.61
N LEU A 46 2.55 -21.94 14.72
CA LEU A 46 1.77 -22.24 15.93
C LEU A 46 2.69 -22.60 17.11
N ARG A 47 3.67 -23.49 16.89
CA ARG A 47 4.62 -23.98 17.90
C ARG A 47 5.80 -23.04 18.17
N GLY A 48 5.94 -21.95 17.40
CA GLY A 48 7.00 -20.96 17.58
C GLY A 48 7.05 -20.45 19.02
N ARG A 49 8.25 -20.39 19.60
CA ARG A 49 8.50 -19.99 20.99
C ARG A 49 8.41 -18.47 21.18
N GLY A 50 7.32 -17.86 20.70
CA GLY A 50 7.00 -16.48 21.04
C GLY A 50 6.86 -16.30 22.55
N LEU A 51 7.10 -15.08 23.05
CA LEU A 51 6.94 -14.71 24.45
C LEU A 51 5.54 -15.11 24.97
N VAL A 52 5.42 -15.43 26.26
CA VAL A 52 4.22 -16.03 26.89
C VAL A 52 2.93 -15.20 26.68
N ILE A 53 3.06 -13.90 26.38
CA ILE A 53 1.95 -12.98 26.12
C ILE A 53 2.18 -12.29 24.77
N CYS A 54 2.10 -13.03 23.66
CA CYS A 54 2.27 -12.47 22.32
C CYS A 54 1.05 -12.73 21.44
N LYS A 55 0.69 -11.72 20.65
CA LYS A 55 -0.27 -11.83 19.56
C LYS A 55 0.44 -12.38 18.34
N LYS A 56 -0.04 -13.47 17.76
CA LYS A 56 0.55 -14.07 16.56
C LYS A 56 -0.33 -13.81 15.35
N ILE A 57 0.26 -13.27 14.29
CA ILE A 57 -0.44 -12.97 13.04
C ILE A 57 0.20 -13.78 11.92
N LEU A 58 -0.61 -14.61 11.26
CA LEU A 58 -0.24 -15.31 10.04
C LEU A 58 -0.86 -14.62 8.84
N LEU A 59 -0.02 -14.17 7.91
CA LEU A 59 -0.43 -13.61 6.63
C LEU A 59 -0.18 -14.65 5.54
N VAL A 60 -1.23 -15.11 4.89
CA VAL A 60 -1.15 -16.08 3.79
C VAL A 60 -1.56 -15.38 2.50
N GLN A 61 -0.61 -15.15 1.60
CA GLN A 61 -0.87 -14.53 0.31
C GLN A 61 -1.14 -15.56 -0.78
N CYS A 62 -2.15 -15.30 -1.60
CA CYS A 62 -2.37 -15.98 -2.87
C CYS A 62 -2.51 -14.96 -4.00
N GLU A 63 -1.62 -15.05 -4.99
CA GLU A 63 -1.75 -14.27 -6.22
C GLU A 63 -2.68 -14.98 -7.20
N ARG A 64 -3.41 -14.21 -8.02
CA ARG A 64 -4.40 -14.74 -8.98
C ARG A 64 -5.48 -15.57 -8.28
N GLY A 65 -6.20 -14.94 -7.35
CA GLY A 65 -7.22 -15.62 -6.57
C GLY A 65 -8.31 -16.30 -7.41
N SER A 66 -8.64 -15.74 -8.58
CA SER A 66 -9.55 -16.32 -9.57
C SER A 66 -9.10 -17.71 -10.03
N ASP A 67 -7.84 -17.84 -10.40
CA ASP A 67 -7.25 -19.08 -10.94
C ASP A 67 -7.00 -20.11 -9.82
N ASN A 68 -6.77 -19.61 -8.61
CA ASN A 68 -6.30 -20.40 -7.48
C ASN A 68 -7.38 -20.67 -6.41
N ALA A 69 -8.66 -20.54 -6.75
CA ALA A 69 -9.77 -20.72 -5.81
C ALA A 69 -9.73 -22.08 -5.08
N LYS A 70 -9.37 -23.16 -5.78
CA LYS A 70 -9.21 -24.49 -5.18
C LYS A 70 -8.03 -24.52 -4.19
N LEU A 71 -6.88 -23.97 -4.58
CA LEU A 71 -5.69 -23.90 -3.73
C LEU A 71 -5.97 -23.10 -2.45
N ILE A 72 -6.66 -21.97 -2.57
CA ILE A 72 -7.10 -21.14 -1.44
C ILE A 72 -8.00 -21.96 -0.50
N THR A 73 -8.97 -22.68 -1.07
CA THR A 73 -9.89 -23.51 -0.28
C THR A 73 -9.16 -24.61 0.48
N CYS A 74 -8.27 -25.36 -0.20
CA CYS A 74 -7.46 -26.40 0.42
C CYS A 74 -6.55 -25.84 1.51
N ALA A 75 -5.87 -24.72 1.25
CA ALA A 75 -5.01 -24.07 2.23
C ALA A 75 -5.81 -23.67 3.48
N ARG A 76 -6.99 -23.06 3.31
CA ARG A 76 -7.86 -22.65 4.44
C ARG A 76 -8.32 -23.83 5.27
N LEU A 77 -8.84 -24.88 4.63
CA LEU A 77 -9.25 -26.10 5.33
C LEU A 77 -8.08 -26.66 6.12
N LYS A 78 -6.90 -26.74 5.48
CA LYS A 78 -5.71 -27.23 6.15
C LYS A 78 -5.28 -26.36 7.33
N THR A 79 -5.35 -25.03 7.21
CA THR A 79 -5.05 -24.13 8.33
C THR A 79 -5.99 -24.35 9.51
N VAL A 80 -7.29 -24.55 9.24
CA VAL A 80 -8.29 -24.81 10.29
C VAL A 80 -8.02 -26.14 10.98
N ASP A 81 -7.67 -27.19 10.24
CA ASP A 81 -7.34 -28.49 10.81
C ASP A 81 -6.09 -28.39 11.72
N GLU A 82 -5.03 -27.74 11.26
CA GLU A 82 -3.82 -27.54 12.08
C GLU A 82 -4.08 -26.68 13.32
N LEU A 83 -4.98 -25.69 13.23
CA LEU A 83 -5.41 -24.89 14.38
C LEU A 83 -6.18 -25.72 15.40
N LYS A 84 -7.10 -26.57 14.96
CA LYS A 84 -7.88 -27.47 15.83
C LYS A 84 -6.95 -28.43 16.55
N ASP A 85 -6.09 -29.12 15.80
CA ASP A 85 -5.09 -30.05 16.34
C ASP A 85 -4.17 -29.36 17.36
N TRP A 86 -3.75 -28.12 17.08
CA TRP A 86 -2.94 -27.34 18.01
C TRP A 86 -3.72 -26.95 19.27
N SER A 87 -4.98 -26.52 19.13
CA SER A 87 -5.81 -26.09 20.26
C SER A 87 -6.14 -27.22 21.22
N GLU A 88 -6.32 -28.44 20.72
CA GLU A 88 -6.58 -29.63 21.54
C GLU A 88 -5.33 -30.10 22.28
N MET A 89 -4.16 -29.95 21.65
CA MET A 89 -2.87 -30.41 22.18
C MET A 89 -2.19 -29.38 23.11
N SER A 90 -2.46 -28.10 22.88
CA SER A 90 -1.86 -26.98 23.60
C SER A 90 -2.68 -26.63 24.85
N ARG A 91 -2.04 -26.68 26.03
CA ARG A 91 -2.62 -26.10 27.27
C ARG A 91 -2.41 -24.59 27.39
N ASP A 92 -1.81 -23.98 26.37
CA ASP A 92 -1.33 -22.60 26.38
C ASP A 92 -2.43 -21.67 25.82
N SER A 93 -3.47 -21.44 26.63
CA SER A 93 -4.67 -20.69 26.26
C SER A 93 -4.49 -19.16 26.18
N GLN A 94 -3.26 -18.67 26.26
CA GLN A 94 -2.96 -17.23 26.43
C GLN A 94 -2.53 -16.52 25.13
N LYS A 95 -2.47 -17.22 23.99
CA LYS A 95 -2.02 -16.66 22.71
C LYS A 95 -3.19 -16.30 21.81
N GLU A 96 -3.32 -15.02 21.46
CA GLU A 96 -4.25 -14.56 20.43
C GLU A 96 -3.65 -14.84 19.04
N ILE A 97 -4.30 -15.69 18.25
CA ILE A 97 -3.88 -16.05 16.89
C ILE A 97 -4.83 -15.41 15.89
N ILE A 98 -4.27 -14.63 14.96
CA ILE A 98 -4.99 -14.03 13.85
C ILE A 98 -4.44 -14.59 12.55
N ILE A 99 -5.34 -15.04 11.68
CA ILE A 99 -4.99 -15.54 10.34
C ILE A 99 -5.68 -14.68 9.30
N VAL A 100 -4.89 -14.16 8.36
CA VAL A 100 -5.37 -13.31 7.28
C VAL A 100 -4.97 -13.93 5.95
N PHE A 101 -5.97 -14.29 5.14
CA PHE A 101 -5.75 -14.69 3.75
C PHE A 101 -5.81 -13.45 2.85
N LEU A 102 -4.67 -13.08 2.27
CA LEU A 102 -4.53 -11.98 1.32
C LEU A 102 -4.69 -12.53 -0.10
N ILE A 103 -5.89 -12.38 -0.64
CA ILE A 103 -6.24 -12.90 -1.97
C ILE A 103 -6.19 -11.74 -2.96
N LEU A 104 -5.15 -11.75 -3.81
CA LEU A 104 -4.99 -10.71 -4.82
C LEU A 104 -5.79 -11.09 -6.06
N LEU A 105 -6.76 -10.23 -6.39
CA LEU A 105 -7.59 -10.35 -7.59
C LEU A 105 -7.07 -9.37 -8.64
N ASN A 106 -6.96 -9.84 -9.88
CA ASN A 106 -6.73 -8.97 -11.03
C ASN A 106 -8.03 -8.21 -11.34
N ARG A 107 -7.89 -6.97 -11.83
CA ARG A 107 -9.02 -6.26 -12.45
C ARG A 107 -9.21 -6.82 -13.85
N GLU A 108 -10.09 -7.81 -14.00
CA GLU A 108 -10.53 -8.28 -15.31
C GLU A 108 -11.62 -7.37 -15.88
N THR A 109 -11.57 -7.11 -17.19
CA THR A 109 -12.49 -6.22 -17.93
C THR A 109 -13.96 -6.66 -17.86
N HIS A 110 -14.21 -7.93 -17.55
CA HIS A 110 -15.55 -8.53 -17.52
C HIS A 110 -16.03 -8.90 -16.11
N GLY A 111 -15.40 -8.32 -15.07
CA GLY A 111 -15.70 -8.63 -13.68
C GLY A 111 -14.93 -9.86 -13.18
N SER A 112 -14.77 -9.95 -11.86
CA SER A 112 -14.08 -11.08 -11.24
C SER A 112 -15.02 -12.28 -11.13
N LYS A 113 -14.56 -13.45 -11.57
CA LYS A 113 -15.24 -14.74 -11.31
C LYS A 113 -14.98 -15.27 -9.89
N PHE A 114 -14.28 -14.52 -9.06
CA PHE A 114 -13.91 -14.94 -7.73
C PHE A 114 -15.10 -14.84 -6.78
N ALA A 115 -15.64 -15.98 -6.38
CA ALA A 115 -16.62 -16.07 -5.31
C ALA A 115 -15.88 -16.09 -3.96
N SER A 116 -15.90 -14.96 -3.27
CA SER A 116 -15.23 -14.78 -1.97
C SER A 116 -16.13 -15.04 -0.76
N PHE A 117 -17.44 -15.23 -0.96
CA PHE A 117 -18.42 -15.33 0.14
C PHE A 117 -18.17 -16.58 0.97
N CYS A 118 -17.38 -16.40 2.01
CA CYS A 118 -17.04 -17.43 2.95
C CYS A 118 -17.78 -17.12 4.24
N GLY A 119 -18.84 -17.87 4.52
CA GLY A 119 -19.47 -17.88 5.83
C GLY A 119 -18.64 -18.66 6.87
N GLY A 120 -19.16 -18.79 8.08
CA GLY A 120 -18.49 -19.46 9.20
C GLY A 120 -17.55 -18.52 9.96
N ASP A 121 -16.42 -19.04 10.43
CA ASP A 121 -15.45 -18.30 11.29
C ASP A 121 -14.58 -17.28 10.52
N TRP A 122 -14.90 -17.04 9.24
CA TRP A 122 -14.10 -16.20 8.35
C TRP A 122 -14.80 -14.87 8.07
N ASN A 123 -14.14 -13.77 8.44
CA ASN A 123 -14.55 -12.43 8.02
C ASN A 123 -13.92 -12.09 6.68
N THR A 124 -14.76 -11.64 5.73
CA THR A 124 -14.31 -11.26 4.38
C THR A 124 -14.34 -9.74 4.26
N VAL A 125 -13.20 -9.16 3.90
CA VAL A 125 -13.05 -7.70 3.68
C VAL A 125 -12.41 -7.50 2.31
N HIS A 126 -12.96 -6.57 1.53
CA HIS A 126 -12.36 -6.12 0.28
C HIS A 126 -11.56 -4.84 0.52
N ILE A 127 -10.29 -4.84 0.13
CA ILE A 127 -9.40 -3.69 0.25
C ILE A 127 -8.84 -3.42 -1.14
N ASP A 128 -9.16 -2.26 -1.72
CA ASP A 128 -8.71 -1.88 -3.06
C ASP A 128 -7.20 -1.60 -3.13
N ASP A 129 -6.63 -1.00 -2.08
CA ASP A 129 -5.20 -0.72 -1.99
C ASP A 129 -4.64 -1.13 -0.62
N ILE A 130 -3.68 -2.04 -0.64
CA ILE A 130 -3.04 -2.60 0.56
C ILE A 130 -1.95 -1.66 1.08
N ARG A 131 -1.39 -0.81 0.20
CA ARG A 131 -0.37 0.14 0.63
C ARG A 131 -1.06 1.27 1.37
N SER A 132 -0.50 1.63 2.53
CA SER A 132 -0.76 2.98 3.01
C SER A 132 -0.10 3.91 2.00
N LEU A 133 -0.92 4.48 1.11
CA LEU A 133 -0.65 5.85 0.71
C LEU A 133 -0.45 6.61 2.03
N ASP A 134 0.58 7.44 2.13
CA ASP A 134 0.62 8.40 3.23
C ASP A 134 -0.68 9.19 3.10
N TYR A 135 -1.73 8.79 3.84
CA TYR A 135 -3.11 9.27 3.70
C TYR A 135 -3.25 10.75 4.00
N THR A 136 -2.21 11.32 4.57
CA THR A 136 -1.98 12.75 4.55
C THR A 136 -2.17 13.27 3.13
N GLU A 137 -1.64 12.62 2.10
CA GLU A 137 -1.47 13.19 0.77
C GLU A 137 -2.65 13.12 -0.19
N LEU A 138 -3.80 12.55 0.14
CA LEU A 138 -4.94 12.58 -0.79
C LEU A 138 -6.24 12.74 -0.01
N PRO A 139 -7.11 13.70 -0.41
CA PRO A 139 -8.42 13.82 0.19
C PRO A 139 -9.26 12.56 -0.10
N PRO A 140 -10.21 12.23 0.78
CA PRO A 140 -11.20 11.18 0.52
C PRO A 140 -11.85 11.32 -0.85
N ILE A 141 -12.15 10.20 -1.51
CA ILE A 141 -12.77 10.23 -2.85
C ILE A 141 -14.13 10.95 -2.85
N SER A 142 -14.85 10.92 -1.73
CA SER A 142 -16.08 11.68 -1.52
C SER A 142 -15.88 13.18 -1.73
N ASP A 143 -14.72 13.70 -1.34
CA ASP A 143 -14.41 15.11 -1.37
C ASP A 143 -13.94 15.56 -2.76
N LEU A 144 -13.63 14.60 -3.62
CA LEU A 144 -13.27 14.81 -5.03
C LEU A 144 -14.44 14.60 -5.99
N TYR A 145 -15.47 13.88 -5.54
CA TYR A 145 -16.59 13.51 -6.38
C TYR A 145 -17.38 14.74 -6.85
N GLY A 146 -17.60 14.84 -8.17
CA GLY A 146 -18.33 15.96 -8.78
C GLY A 146 -17.57 17.29 -8.86
N LYS A 147 -16.34 17.36 -8.33
CA LYS A 147 -15.48 18.52 -8.48
C LYS A 147 -14.68 18.47 -9.78
N PRO A 148 -14.51 19.60 -10.48
CA PRO A 148 -13.68 19.63 -11.66
C PRO A 148 -12.19 19.52 -11.28
N ILE A 149 -11.39 18.92 -12.15
CA ILE A 149 -9.95 18.67 -11.91
C ILE A 149 -9.19 19.96 -11.59
N TRP A 150 -9.57 21.08 -12.20
CA TRP A 150 -8.88 22.37 -11.99
C TRP A 150 -8.97 22.86 -10.53
N GLN A 151 -10.02 22.49 -9.81
CA GLN A 151 -10.20 22.82 -8.40
C GLN A 151 -9.21 22.11 -7.48
N LEU A 152 -8.60 21.00 -7.93
CA LEU A 152 -7.46 20.38 -7.24
C LEU A 152 -6.24 21.31 -7.19
N PHE A 153 -6.21 22.32 -8.05
CA PHE A 153 -5.14 23.31 -8.16
C PHE A 153 -5.53 24.69 -7.61
N GLU A 154 -6.73 24.87 -7.05
CA GLU A 154 -7.08 26.08 -6.32
C GLU A 154 -6.39 26.09 -4.94
N GLY A 155 -5.73 27.20 -4.60
CA GLY A 155 -4.94 27.32 -3.36
C GLY A 155 -3.42 27.22 -3.55
N TYR A 156 -2.90 27.38 -4.76
CA TYR A 156 -1.45 27.52 -4.99
C TYR A 156 -0.93 28.95 -4.75
N ASP A 157 -1.80 29.96 -4.73
CA ASP A 157 -1.42 31.38 -4.60
C ASP A 157 -1.44 31.93 -3.16
N GLU A 158 -2.20 31.32 -2.25
CA GLU A 158 -2.19 31.60 -0.81
C GLU A 158 -2.24 30.28 -0.08
N VAL A 159 -1.23 29.93 0.72
CA VAL A 159 -1.12 28.63 1.43
C VAL A 159 -2.42 28.32 2.20
N PRO A 160 -3.30 27.43 1.71
CA PRO A 160 -4.53 27.07 2.38
C PRO A 160 -4.23 25.84 3.21
N LYS A 161 -4.43 25.98 4.53
CA LYS A 161 -4.24 24.94 5.55
C LYS A 161 -5.22 23.75 5.44
N THR A 162 -5.87 23.54 4.30
CA THR A 162 -6.86 22.48 4.08
C THR A 162 -6.43 21.44 3.05
N PHE A 163 -5.28 21.60 2.38
CA PHE A 163 -4.70 20.60 1.49
C PHE A 163 -3.18 20.46 1.69
N GLU A 164 -2.73 20.50 2.95
CA GLU A 164 -1.31 20.61 3.33
C GLU A 164 -0.45 19.38 2.95
N HIS A 165 -1.01 18.41 2.26
CA HIS A 165 -0.36 17.12 2.18
C HIS A 165 -0.37 16.45 0.82
N ILE A 166 -1.18 16.83 -0.17
CA ILE A 166 -0.96 16.23 -1.49
C ILE A 166 0.44 16.64 -1.92
N SER A 167 1.38 15.69 -2.04
CA SER A 167 2.70 15.93 -2.62
C SER A 167 2.51 16.13 -4.12
N HIS A 168 1.76 17.18 -4.45
CA HIS A 168 1.50 17.64 -5.78
C HIS A 168 2.83 17.88 -6.47
N SER A 169 3.86 18.33 -5.76
CA SER A 169 5.20 18.55 -6.30
C SER A 169 5.76 17.31 -7.00
N LYS A 170 5.66 16.11 -6.41
CA LYS A 170 6.22 14.89 -7.01
C LYS A 170 5.41 14.40 -8.21
N ARG A 171 4.07 14.31 -8.08
CA ARG A 171 3.21 13.85 -9.18
C ARG A 171 3.18 14.86 -10.34
N PHE A 172 3.18 16.15 -10.02
CA PHE A 172 3.29 17.22 -11.00
C PHE A 172 4.66 17.17 -11.71
N ASN A 173 5.74 16.86 -11.00
CA ASN A 173 7.05 16.61 -11.61
C ASN A 173 7.02 15.45 -12.59
N ASP A 174 6.45 14.31 -12.19
CA ASP A 174 6.35 13.16 -13.08
C ASP A 174 5.53 13.49 -14.34
N CYS A 175 4.47 14.30 -14.20
CA CYS A 175 3.68 14.80 -15.33
C CYS A 175 4.46 15.78 -16.21
N ILE A 176 5.19 16.74 -15.63
CA ILE A 176 6.07 17.66 -16.38
C ILE A 176 7.12 16.88 -17.15
N GLN A 177 7.79 15.93 -16.52
CA GLN A 177 8.83 15.13 -17.15
C GLN A 177 8.27 14.34 -18.34
N ARG A 178 7.10 13.70 -18.17
CA ARG A 178 6.42 12.99 -19.26
C ARG A 178 5.89 13.91 -20.36
N ALA A 179 5.48 15.13 -20.02
CA ALA A 179 5.03 16.11 -21.00
C ALA A 179 6.22 16.67 -21.80
N ALA A 180 7.31 17.02 -21.11
CA ALA A 180 8.56 17.47 -21.72
C ALA A 180 9.13 16.41 -22.67
N SER A 181 9.10 15.13 -22.27
CA SER A 181 9.58 14.02 -23.12
C SER A 181 8.73 13.76 -24.37
N ARG A 182 7.53 14.37 -24.48
CA ARG A 182 6.62 14.24 -25.64
C ARG A 182 6.66 15.44 -26.57
N LEU A 183 7.39 16.50 -26.20
CA LEU A 183 7.65 17.59 -27.13
C LEU A 183 8.62 17.04 -28.19
N GLU A 184 8.09 16.75 -29.38
CA GLU A 184 8.94 16.54 -30.54
C GLU A 184 9.70 17.83 -30.81
N ASP A 185 11.01 17.72 -31.04
CA ASP A 185 11.79 18.83 -31.57
C ASP A 185 11.13 19.27 -32.88
N ILE A 186 10.43 20.41 -32.86
CA ILE A 186 10.04 21.08 -34.09
C ILE A 186 11.35 21.37 -34.81
N HIS A 187 11.63 20.57 -35.86
CA HIS A 187 12.88 20.59 -36.62
C HIS A 187 13.17 22.00 -37.13
N PHE A 188 13.92 22.75 -36.34
CA PHE A 188 14.76 23.84 -36.80
C PHE A 188 16.13 23.59 -36.20
N SER A 189 17.08 23.34 -37.10
CA SER A 189 18.47 22.94 -36.86
C SER A 189 19.09 23.56 -35.60
N GLY A 190 19.49 22.70 -34.65
CA GLY A 190 20.33 23.08 -33.51
C GLY A 190 19.98 22.28 -32.25
N ASN A 191 20.92 21.46 -31.77
CA ASN A 191 20.86 20.68 -30.53
C ASN A 191 20.27 21.49 -29.36
N ARG A 192 19.01 21.25 -28.96
CA ARG A 192 18.38 21.92 -27.80
C ARG A 192 17.73 21.01 -26.76
N ASN A 193 17.80 19.69 -26.89
CA ASN A 193 17.20 18.77 -25.90
C ASN A 193 17.81 18.89 -24.49
N ILE A 194 19.09 19.27 -24.37
CA ILE A 194 19.73 19.54 -23.07
C ILE A 194 19.43 20.98 -22.61
N GLU A 195 19.10 21.88 -23.52
CA GLU A 195 18.76 23.27 -23.21
C GLU A 195 17.29 23.42 -22.79
N SER A 196 16.36 22.61 -23.30
CA SER A 196 14.94 22.65 -22.95
C SER A 196 14.67 22.16 -21.53
N GLU A 197 15.32 21.08 -21.08
CA GLU A 197 15.29 20.66 -19.67
C GLU A 197 15.89 21.75 -18.76
N ASN A 198 17.07 22.28 -19.09
CA ASN A 198 17.69 23.38 -18.34
C ASN A 198 16.87 24.67 -18.36
N SER A 199 16.10 24.93 -19.42
CA SER A 199 15.19 26.08 -19.53
C SER A 199 13.93 25.89 -18.70
N ILE A 200 13.37 24.68 -18.65
CA ILE A 200 12.22 24.34 -17.79
C ILE A 200 12.63 24.40 -16.32
N PHE A 201 13.83 23.92 -15.96
CA PHE A 201 14.42 24.10 -14.64
C PHE A 201 14.69 25.58 -14.32
N ARG A 202 15.20 26.38 -15.27
CA ARG A 202 15.38 27.83 -15.11
C ARG A 202 14.08 28.62 -14.96
N ILE A 203 13.01 28.24 -15.64
CA ILE A 203 11.66 28.85 -15.46
C ILE A 203 11.14 28.56 -14.05
N ARG A 204 11.48 27.38 -13.51
CA ARG A 204 11.19 27.01 -12.13
C ARG A 204 11.95 27.88 -11.12
N ASP A 205 13.24 28.12 -11.35
CA ASP A 205 14.06 29.00 -10.52
C ASP A 205 13.63 30.46 -10.63
N LEU A 206 13.24 30.93 -11.82
CA LEU A 206 12.70 32.28 -12.03
C LEU A 206 11.35 32.49 -11.35
N ASN A 207 10.45 31.50 -11.35
CA ASN A 207 9.20 31.59 -10.60
C ASN A 207 9.43 31.54 -9.08
N LEU A 208 10.40 30.76 -8.59
CA LEU A 208 10.79 30.79 -7.17
C LEU A 208 11.44 32.13 -6.76
N LEU A 209 12.22 32.76 -7.64
CA LEU A 209 12.81 34.09 -7.42
C LEU A 209 11.76 35.21 -7.45
N LEU A 210 10.83 35.19 -8.40
CA LEU A 210 9.74 36.16 -8.49
C LEU A 210 8.77 36.09 -7.30
N THR A 211 8.61 34.91 -6.68
CA THR A 211 7.86 34.78 -5.42
C THR A 211 8.62 35.27 -4.18
N LYS A 212 9.97 35.25 -4.19
CA LYS A 212 10.78 35.76 -3.07
C LYS A 212 10.89 37.29 -3.06
N ASP A 213 10.95 37.93 -4.22
CA ASP A 213 11.14 39.39 -4.30
C ASP A 213 9.87 40.22 -4.05
N LYS A 214 8.69 39.59 -3.96
CA LYS A 214 7.45 40.30 -3.57
C LYS A 214 7.22 40.43 -2.05
N TYR A 215 8.13 39.91 -1.21
CA TYR A 215 8.01 39.96 0.26
C TYR A 215 9.10 40.79 0.98
N SER A 216 9.79 41.70 0.29
CA SER A 216 10.70 42.66 0.96
C SER A 216 10.34 44.12 0.64
N SER A 217 9.10 44.50 0.92
CA SER A 217 8.73 45.92 1.09
C SER A 217 7.61 46.03 2.13
N LYS A 218 7.97 45.74 3.39
CA LYS A 218 7.24 46.31 4.53
C LYS A 218 7.67 47.76 4.68
N CYS A 219 6.68 48.63 4.63
CA CYS A 219 6.69 50.01 5.09
C CYS A 219 7.49 50.17 6.37
N LEU A 220 8.34 51.20 6.43
CA LEU A 220 8.70 51.90 7.67
C LEU A 220 8.75 53.39 7.33
N HIS A 221 7.71 54.07 7.83
CA HIS A 221 7.45 55.51 8.01
C HIS A 221 7.91 56.53 6.98
#